data_AF-V7AWB8-F1
#
_entry.id   AF-V7AWB8-F1
#
_cell.length_a   1.000
_cell.length_b   1.000
_cell.length_c   1.000
_cell.angle_alpha   90.00
_cell.angle_beta   90.00
_cell.angle_gamma   90.00
#
_symmetry.space_group_name_H-M   'P 1'
#
loop_
_entity.id
_entity.type
_entity.pdbx_description
1 polymer ?
#
loop_
_entity_poly.entity_id
_entity_poly.type
_entity_poly.pdbx_seq_one_letter_code
_entity_poly.pdbx_strand_id
1 'polypeptide(L)' 'MFKYDSVHGQWKHHDVTVKDSKTLLFGEKAVTVFGHRNPDEIPWGETGADIVVESTG' A
#
# COMPACT_ATOMS: atom_id res chain seq x y z
N MET A 1 -4.34 6.04 -7.29
CA MET A 1 -3.22 6.99 -7.38
C MET A 1 -1.94 6.33 -7.86
N PHE A 2 -1.41 5.31 -7.18
CA PHE A 2 -0.05 4.76 -7.44
C PHE A 2 0.39 4.57 -8.91
N LYS A 3 -0.46 4.05 -9.80
CA LYS A 3 -0.08 3.77 -11.21
C LYS A 3 0.22 5.04 -12.02
N TYR A 4 -0.44 6.15 -11.72
CA TYR A 4 -0.37 7.39 -12.50
C TYR A 4 -0.14 8.59 -11.59
N ASP A 5 1.01 9.23 -11.74
CA ASP A 5 1.40 10.46 -11.06
C ASP A 5 1.58 11.58 -12.08
N SER A 6 1.06 12.78 -11.81
CA SER A 6 1.12 13.92 -12.75
C SER A 6 2.50 14.59 -12.80
N VAL A 7 3.28 14.50 -11.72
CA VAL A 7 4.61 15.12 -11.60
C VAL A 7 5.69 14.14 -12.01
N HIS A 8 5.59 12.89 -11.54
CA HIS A 8 6.60 11.85 -11.74
C HIS A 8 6.25 10.87 -12.88
N GLY A 9 5.06 10.97 -13.45
CA GLY A 9 4.60 10.15 -14.58
C GLY A 9 4.04 8.79 -14.16
N GLN A 10 3.92 7.89 -15.13
CA GLN A 10 3.38 6.54 -14.91
C GLN A 10 4.44 5.60 -14.30
N TRP A 11 4.02 4.73 -13.37
CA TRP A 11 4.85 3.64 -12.87
C TRP A 11 5.14 2.60 -13.97
N LYS A 12 6.42 2.24 -14.19
CA LYS A 12 6.88 1.39 -15.31
C LYS A 12 7.51 0.06 -14.91
N HIS A 13 7.69 -0.22 -13.63
CA HIS A 13 8.51 -1.36 -13.19
C HIS A 13 7.73 -2.69 -13.19
N HIS A 14 6.73 -2.80 -12.32
CA HIS A 14 5.89 -3.98 -12.18
C HIS A 14 4.44 -3.61 -12.38
N ASP A 15 3.63 -4.54 -12.88
CA ASP A 15 2.19 -4.32 -12.92
C ASP A 15 1.63 -4.26 -11.50
N VAL A 16 0.64 -3.39 -11.33
CA VAL A 16 -0.03 -3.17 -10.05
C VAL A 16 -1.46 -3.64 -10.20
N THR A 17 -1.78 -4.75 -9.55
CA THR A 17 -3.08 -5.41 -9.65
C THR A 17 -3.74 -5.55 -8.29
N VAL A 18 -5.06 -5.66 -8.30
CA VAL A 18 -5.84 -5.96 -7.09
C VAL A 18 -5.97 -7.47 -7.00
N LYS A 19 -5.47 -8.07 -5.92
CA LYS A 19 -5.66 -9.50 -5.65
C LYS A 19 -7.00 -9.76 -5.00
N ASP A 20 -7.32 -8.98 -3.97
CA ASP A 20 -8.55 -9.07 -3.19
C ASP A 20 -8.85 -7.72 -2.51
N SER A 21 -9.89 -7.69 -1.67
CA SER A 21 -10.36 -6.46 -1.02
C SER A 21 -9.36 -5.82 -0.06
N LYS A 22 -8.36 -6.57 0.41
CA LYS A 22 -7.36 -6.11 1.38
C LYS A 22 -5.92 -6.24 0.86
N THR A 23 -5.72 -6.65 -0.40
CA THR A 23 -4.38 -6.95 -0.92
C THR A 23 -4.16 -6.38 -2.31
N LEU A 24 -3.09 -5.60 -2.46
CA LEU A 24 -2.52 -5.22 -3.75
C LEU A 24 -1.32 -6.09 -4.08
N LEU A 25 -1.09 -6.31 -5.37
CA LEU A 25 0.10 -6.98 -5.89
C LEU A 25 0.95 -6.00 -6.68
N PHE A 26 2.23 -5.96 -6.36
CA PHE A 26 3.27 -5.29 -7.13
C PHE A 26 4.11 -6.38 -7.80
N GLY A 27 3.69 -6.81 -8.99
CA GLY A 27 4.13 -8.08 -9.58
C GLY A 27 3.68 -9.25 -8.71
N GLU A 28 4.61 -9.98 -8.12
CA GLU A 28 4.32 -11.11 -7.23
C GLU A 28 4.26 -10.71 -5.74
N LYS A 29 4.67 -9.48 -5.41
CA LYS A 29 4.75 -9.01 -4.02
C LYS A 29 3.39 -8.53 -3.53
N ALA A 30 2.88 -9.15 -2.47
CA ALA A 30 1.64 -8.77 -1.81
C ALA A 30 1.84 -7.65 -0.78
N VAL A 31 0.94 -6.67 -0.80
CA VAL A 31 0.89 -5.55 0.15
C VAL A 31 -0.52 -5.45 0.71
N THR A 32 -0.65 -5.54 2.03
CA THR A 32 -1.93 -5.40 2.75
C THR A 32 -2.36 -3.93 2.79
N VAL A 33 -3.64 -3.69 2.53
CA VAL A 33 -4.24 -2.36 2.54
C VAL A 33 -5.23 -2.25 3.70
N PHE A 34 -5.13 -1.13 4.41
CA PHE A 34 -6.01 -0.77 5.51
C PHE A 34 -6.78 0.52 5.20
N GLY A 35 -7.95 0.67 5.80
CA GLY A 35 -8.82 1.82 5.65
C GLY A 35 -9.31 2.37 6.99
N HIS A 36 -8.47 2.33 8.03
CA HIS A 36 -8.79 2.85 9.35
C HIS A 36 -8.50 4.35 9.44
N ARG A 37 -9.38 5.08 10.12
CA ARG A 37 -9.17 6.50 10.41
C ARG A 37 -8.23 6.71 11.60
N ASN A 38 -8.38 5.88 12.64
CA ASN A 38 -7.57 5.97 13.84
C ASN A 38 -6.31 5.07 13.69
N PRO A 39 -5.09 5.60 13.86
CA PRO A 39 -3.87 4.80 13.80
C PRO A 39 -3.83 3.60 14.76
N ASP A 40 -4.47 3.74 15.93
CA ASP A 40 -4.50 2.69 16.97
C ASP A 40 -5.29 1.45 16.54
N GLU A 41 -6.18 1.58 15.55
CA GLU A 41 -6.99 0.48 15.02
C GLU A 41 -6.27 -0.31 13.93
N ILE A 42 -5.14 0.19 13.41
CA ILE A 42 -4.42 -0.46 12.32
C ILE A 42 -3.63 -1.65 12.90
N PRO A 43 -3.85 -2.89 12.42
CA PRO A 43 -3.17 -4.06 12.94
C PRO A 43 -1.75 -4.19 12.36
N TRP A 44 -0.86 -3.25 12.69
CA TRP A 44 0.50 -3.17 12.16
C TRP A 44 1.30 -4.47 12.35
N GLY A 45 1.12 -5.14 13.48
CA GLY A 45 1.83 -6.38 13.81
C GLY A 45 1.48 -7.57 12.91
N GLU A 46 0.33 -7.55 12.22
CA GLU A 46 -0.09 -8.66 11.35
C GLU A 46 0.64 -8.66 9.99
N THR A 47 1.19 -7.52 9.56
CA THR A 47 1.77 -7.38 8.22
C THR A 47 3.28 -7.55 8.17
N GLY A 48 3.92 -7.76 9.33
CA GLY A 48 5.38 -7.88 9.43
C GLY A 48 6.12 -6.56 9.19
N ALA A 49 5.46 -5.42 9.43
CA ALA A 49 6.08 -4.10 9.32
C ALA A 49 6.86 -3.76 10.61
N ASP A 50 8.18 -3.68 10.52
CA ASP A 50 9.04 -3.25 11.64
C ASP A 50 9.08 -1.72 11.81
N ILE A 51 8.83 -0.98 10.73
CA ILE A 51 8.90 0.48 10.67
C ILE A 51 7.60 1.01 10.09
N VAL A 52 7.02 2.01 10.76
CA VAL A 52 5.86 2.75 10.28
C VAL A 52 6.31 4.12 9.78
N VAL A 53 6.01 4.42 8.52
CA VAL A 53 6.22 5.75 7.93
C VAL A 53 4.92 6.55 8.09
N GLU A 54 4.92 7.50 9.03
CA GLU A 54 3.81 8.43 9.24
C GLU A 54 3.89 9.54 8.17
N SER A 55 2.81 9.72 7.41
CA SER A 55 2.75 10.66 6.26
C SER A 55 1.36 11.25 6.07
N THR A 56 0.54 11.22 7.11
CA THR A 56 -0.79 11.83 7.13
C THR A 56 -0.74 13.32 7.48
N GLY A 57 0.33 13.76 8.15
CA GLY A 57 0.60 15.16 8.55
C GLY A 57 0.52 15.37 10.05
#